data_AF-X0T4T0-F1
#
_entry.id   AF-X0T4T0-F1
#
_cell.length_a   1.000
_cell.length_b   1.000
_cell.length_c   1.000
_cell.angle_alpha   90.00
_cell.angle_beta   90.00
_cell.angle_gamma   90.00
#
_symmetry.space_group_name_H-M   'P 1'
#
loop_
_entity.id
_entity.type
_entity.pdbx_description
1 polymer ?
#
loop_
_entity_poly.entity_id
_entity_poly.type
_entity_poly.pdbx_seq_one_letter_code
_entity_poly.pdbx_strand_id
1 'polypeptide(L)'
;ETQPYRNMEVFTNCATAPTSFLLFYLLLNGAGVGRCYDDDLMVVNWDYAPVLRCVLDEIHPDFDISAHESVRDARHKYGKGKGILWYKVPDSREGWAKGLELWENAAFEKIHKDKMLILDFSDVRPKGQPIKGMQNRPTSGPVPMMNAFAKAATLKGSNLEPWQQAMYVDHYFAECVLVGGARRSARMAAKHWRDKTIFDFITIKRPIEYEGLKMEEILERRRESEHPQGFLWSSNNSVMVDDEFWALIDRKRGTPAFLEPEAKRARDILKAITVGAYADGTGEPGIINAHKLVQNDEDWQELHRGDYAGSQKYQIYEDTQIMMAKLAKKAKRKKYHTITNPCGEIALNCLGGFCVIADVVPYHCETLEEAEEAFRVTTRALLRVNTMDSVFSKEVLRTNRIGVSITGIHEFAWKFFQHTFK
;
A
#
# COMPACT_ATOMS: atom_id res chain seq x y z
N GLU A 1 -26.71 -8.08 -0.06
CA GLU A 1 -25.63 -8.74 0.69
C GLU A 1 -25.82 -8.42 2.16
N THR A 2 -26.00 -9.42 3.01
CA THR A 2 -26.12 -9.24 4.47
C THR A 2 -24.72 -9.28 5.10
N GLN A 3 -24.56 -8.67 6.28
CA GLN A 3 -23.26 -8.57 6.98
C GLN A 3 -22.47 -9.90 7.08
N PRO A 4 -23.08 -11.07 7.37
CA PRO A 4 -22.34 -12.33 7.55
C PRO A 4 -21.62 -12.85 6.30
N TYR A 5 -22.05 -12.45 5.11
CA TYR A 5 -21.46 -12.90 3.84
C TYR A 5 -20.53 -11.85 3.21
N ARG A 6 -20.34 -10.71 3.89
CA ARG A 6 -19.36 -9.72 3.48
C ARG A 6 -17.97 -10.19 3.92
N ASN A 7 -16.99 -9.92 3.08
CA ASN A 7 -15.60 -10.19 3.35
C ASN A 7 -15.06 -9.20 4.41
N MET A 8 -14.08 -9.67 5.20
CA MET A 8 -13.52 -8.96 6.35
C MET A 8 -12.95 -7.59 5.99
N GLU A 9 -12.42 -7.43 4.77
CA GLU A 9 -11.75 -6.21 4.29
C GLU A 9 -12.65 -4.97 4.39
N VAL A 10 -13.97 -5.15 4.31
CA VAL A 10 -14.95 -4.07 4.44
C VAL A 10 -15.04 -3.52 5.88
N PHE A 11 -14.72 -4.35 6.87
CA PHE A 11 -14.79 -4.02 8.29
C PHE A 11 -13.42 -3.67 8.89
N THR A 12 -12.38 -3.66 8.06
CA THR A 12 -11.03 -3.29 8.44
C THR A 12 -10.68 -1.92 7.86
N ASN A 13 -10.15 -1.03 8.68
CA ASN A 13 -9.79 0.31 8.22
C ASN A 13 -8.49 0.32 7.42
N CYS A 14 -7.55 -0.55 7.78
CA CYS A 14 -6.24 -0.61 7.16
C CYS A 14 -5.73 -2.04 7.01
N ALA A 15 -4.76 -2.23 6.13
CA ALA A 15 -4.07 -3.49 5.90
C ALA A 15 -2.61 -3.25 5.49
N THR A 16 -1.86 -4.34 5.33
CA THR A 16 -0.60 -4.36 4.59
C THR A 16 -0.73 -5.24 3.35
N ALA A 17 0.15 -5.04 2.36
CA ALA A 17 0.18 -5.89 1.18
C ALA A 17 1.61 -6.08 0.64
N PRO A 18 1.95 -7.28 0.13
CA PRO A 18 3.26 -7.55 -0.46
C PRO A 18 3.35 -7.23 -1.96
N THR A 19 2.21 -7.20 -2.67
CA THR A 19 2.13 -7.04 -4.13
C THR A 19 1.28 -5.84 -4.53
N SER A 20 1.47 -5.33 -5.75
CA SER A 20 0.69 -4.21 -6.28
C SER A 20 -0.78 -4.60 -6.46
N PHE A 21 -1.07 -5.81 -6.93
CA PHE A 21 -2.43 -6.29 -7.12
C PHE A 21 -3.21 -6.46 -5.79
N LEU A 22 -2.58 -6.97 -4.72
CA LEU A 22 -3.22 -7.08 -3.41
C LEU A 22 -3.43 -5.70 -2.79
N LEU A 23 -2.43 -4.82 -2.92
CA LEU A 23 -2.55 -3.44 -2.47
C LEU A 23 -3.75 -2.76 -3.16
N PHE A 24 -3.87 -2.91 -4.48
CA PHE A 24 -4.98 -2.33 -5.22
C PHE A 24 -6.33 -2.97 -4.84
N TYR A 25 -6.39 -4.29 -4.69
CA TYR A 25 -7.60 -4.98 -4.22
C TYR A 25 -8.09 -4.45 -2.87
N LEU A 26 -7.18 -4.23 -1.92
CA LEU A 26 -7.52 -3.71 -0.59
C LEU A 26 -7.97 -2.25 -0.66
N LEU A 27 -7.35 -1.41 -1.50
CA LEU A 27 -7.80 -0.03 -1.73
C LEU A 27 -9.22 -0.01 -2.33
N LEU A 28 -9.53 -0.91 -3.27
CA LEU A 28 -10.89 -1.04 -3.85
C LEU A 28 -11.94 -1.45 -2.79
N ASN A 29 -11.52 -2.17 -1.75
CA ASN A 29 -12.37 -2.50 -0.59
C ASN A 29 -12.47 -1.36 0.44
N GLY A 30 -11.73 -0.26 0.26
CA GLY A 30 -11.78 0.92 1.11
C GLY A 30 -10.78 0.93 2.27
N ALA A 31 -9.86 -0.03 2.32
CA ALA A 31 -8.80 -0.08 3.32
C ALA A 31 -7.64 0.86 2.95
N GLY A 32 -7.02 1.49 3.94
CA GLY A 32 -5.68 2.08 3.77
C GLY A 32 -4.59 1.01 3.77
N VAL A 33 -3.57 1.09 2.92
CA VAL A 33 -2.60 -0.01 2.74
C VAL A 33 -1.16 0.42 2.97
N GLY A 34 -0.49 -0.25 3.91
CA GLY A 34 0.95 -0.18 4.08
C GLY A 34 1.69 -1.18 3.20
N ARG A 35 2.83 -0.79 2.61
CA ARG A 35 3.70 -1.71 1.86
C ARG A 35 5.16 -1.46 2.18
N CYS A 36 5.93 -2.54 2.29
CA CYS A 36 7.38 -2.48 2.40
C CYS A 36 7.98 -2.45 1.00
N TYR A 37 8.74 -1.38 0.69
CA TYR A 37 9.45 -1.18 -0.57
C TYR A 37 10.93 -1.51 -0.45
N ASP A 38 11.28 -2.42 0.47
CA ASP A 38 12.64 -2.91 0.59
C ASP A 38 13.10 -3.54 -0.73
N ASP A 39 14.36 -3.30 -1.11
CA ASP A 39 14.87 -3.67 -2.44
C ASP A 39 14.73 -5.18 -2.71
N ASP A 40 14.87 -6.00 -1.66
CA ASP A 40 14.80 -7.45 -1.75
C ASP A 40 13.38 -8.02 -1.79
N LEU A 41 12.38 -7.22 -1.40
CA LEU A 41 10.94 -7.53 -1.49
C LEU A 41 10.32 -7.03 -2.80
N MET A 42 10.95 -6.10 -3.51
CA MET A 42 10.48 -5.63 -4.83
C MET A 42 10.97 -6.58 -5.93
N VAL A 43 10.39 -7.79 -5.96
CA VAL A 43 10.84 -8.91 -6.83
C VAL A 43 10.40 -8.79 -8.29
N VAL A 44 9.54 -7.83 -8.61
CA VAL A 44 8.96 -7.60 -9.94
C VAL A 44 9.70 -6.44 -10.60
N ASN A 45 10.29 -6.69 -11.76
CA ASN A 45 10.79 -5.63 -12.64
C ASN A 45 9.81 -5.50 -13.82
N TRP A 46 9.16 -4.35 -13.92
CA TRP A 46 8.12 -4.03 -14.90
C TRP A 46 8.67 -3.84 -16.32
N ASP A 47 9.99 -3.78 -16.52
CA ASP A 47 10.61 -3.85 -17.86
C ASP A 47 10.34 -5.17 -18.57
N TYR A 48 10.00 -6.21 -17.81
CA TYR A 48 9.63 -7.52 -18.31
C TYR A 48 8.12 -7.72 -18.48
N ALA A 49 7.31 -6.73 -18.12
CA ALA A 49 5.87 -6.78 -18.32
C ALA A 49 5.54 -6.87 -19.82
N PRO A 50 4.49 -7.61 -20.23
CA PRO A 50 4.04 -7.60 -21.62
C PRO A 50 3.60 -6.18 -22.03
N VAL A 51 3.64 -5.91 -23.34
CA VAL A 51 3.07 -4.68 -23.90
C VAL A 51 1.57 -4.66 -23.59
N LEU A 52 1.09 -3.57 -23.00
CA LEU A 52 -0.29 -3.48 -22.55
C LEU A 52 -1.15 -2.63 -23.49
N ARG A 53 -2.35 -3.12 -23.79
CA ARG A 53 -3.41 -2.38 -24.47
C ARG A 53 -4.71 -2.53 -23.71
N CYS A 54 -5.37 -1.42 -23.43
CA CYS A 54 -6.72 -1.40 -22.88
C CYS A 54 -7.70 -1.10 -24.00
N VAL A 55 -8.79 -1.86 -24.09
CA VAL A 55 -9.82 -1.68 -25.11
C VAL A 55 -11.19 -1.60 -24.45
N LEU A 56 -12.11 -0.95 -25.15
CA LEU A 56 -13.49 -0.77 -24.71
C LEU A 56 -14.41 -0.87 -25.93
N ASP A 57 -15.54 -1.55 -25.82
CA ASP A 57 -16.48 -1.68 -26.93
C ASP A 57 -16.95 -0.29 -27.41
N GLU A 58 -17.06 -0.12 -28.73
CA GLU A 58 -17.50 1.13 -29.36
C GLU A 58 -18.93 1.54 -28.98
N ILE A 59 -19.76 0.59 -28.51
CA ILE A 59 -21.11 0.88 -28.01
C ILE A 59 -21.14 1.18 -26.50
N HIS A 60 -20.02 1.01 -25.79
CA HIS A 60 -19.99 1.26 -24.35
C HIS A 60 -20.20 2.77 -24.07
N PRO A 61 -21.06 3.16 -23.11
CA PRO A 61 -21.39 4.59 -22.88
C PRO A 61 -20.19 5.49 -22.54
N ASP A 62 -19.12 4.93 -21.96
CA ASP A 62 -17.88 5.65 -21.65
C ASP A 62 -16.83 5.57 -22.77
N PHE A 63 -17.17 5.08 -23.97
CA PHE A 63 -16.26 5.04 -25.12
C PHE A 63 -16.04 6.43 -25.70
N ASP A 64 -14.78 6.78 -25.96
CA ASP A 64 -14.35 8.04 -26.59
C ASP A 64 -13.46 7.67 -27.77
N ILE A 65 -13.94 7.89 -28.98
CA ILE A 65 -13.23 7.55 -30.23
C ILE A 65 -11.90 8.27 -30.39
N SER A 66 -11.72 9.43 -29.73
CA SER A 66 -10.48 10.20 -29.78
C SER A 66 -9.39 9.67 -28.84
N ALA A 67 -9.78 8.89 -27.82
CA ALA A 67 -8.90 8.45 -26.74
C ALA A 67 -8.78 6.92 -26.61
N HIS A 68 -9.81 6.17 -27.03
CA HIS A 68 -9.92 4.73 -26.78
C HIS A 68 -9.80 3.91 -28.07
N GLU A 69 -9.16 2.74 -27.95
CA GLU A 69 -9.15 1.74 -29.02
C GLU A 69 -10.34 0.78 -28.84
N SER A 70 -11.15 0.61 -29.90
CA SER A 70 -12.31 -0.30 -29.82
C SER A 70 -11.91 -1.77 -29.86
N VAL A 71 -12.75 -2.65 -29.30
CA VAL A 71 -12.55 -4.10 -29.38
C VAL A 71 -12.44 -4.57 -30.84
N ARG A 72 -13.24 -3.98 -31.74
CA ARG A 72 -13.21 -4.29 -33.17
C ARG A 72 -11.87 -3.91 -33.80
N ASP A 73 -11.38 -2.71 -33.54
CA ASP A 73 -10.11 -2.23 -34.08
C ASP A 73 -8.92 -3.04 -33.55
N ALA A 74 -8.92 -3.35 -32.25
CA ALA A 74 -7.90 -4.19 -31.64
C ALA A 74 -7.91 -5.62 -32.21
N ARG A 75 -9.09 -6.22 -32.46
CA ARG A 75 -9.19 -7.52 -33.13
C ARG A 75 -8.69 -7.46 -34.56
N HIS A 76 -8.95 -6.38 -35.29
CA HIS A 76 -8.45 -6.21 -36.65
C HIS A 76 -6.90 -6.09 -36.68
N LYS A 77 -6.33 -5.26 -35.80
CA LYS A 77 -4.89 -5.00 -35.73
C LYS A 77 -4.09 -6.16 -35.16
N TYR A 78 -4.54 -6.71 -34.02
CA TYR A 78 -3.76 -7.67 -33.22
C TYR A 78 -4.34 -9.08 -33.22
N GLY A 79 -5.60 -9.29 -33.62
CA GLY A 79 -6.32 -10.56 -33.42
C GLY A 79 -5.73 -11.78 -34.14
N LYS A 80 -4.81 -11.58 -35.10
CA LYS A 80 -4.07 -12.66 -35.79
C LYS A 80 -2.61 -12.78 -35.33
N GLY A 81 -2.15 -11.92 -34.43
CA GLY A 81 -0.78 -11.90 -33.94
C GLY A 81 -0.47 -13.12 -33.05
N LYS A 82 0.73 -13.67 -33.19
CA LYS A 82 1.24 -14.65 -32.23
C LYS A 82 1.63 -13.94 -30.93
N GLY A 83 1.37 -14.56 -29.78
CA GLY A 83 1.75 -13.98 -28.48
C GLY A 83 0.83 -12.84 -28.00
N ILE A 84 -0.40 -12.75 -28.51
CA ILE A 84 -1.42 -11.83 -28.03
C ILE A 84 -2.31 -12.56 -27.02
N LEU A 85 -2.37 -12.02 -25.81
CA LEU A 85 -3.19 -12.54 -24.71
C LEU A 85 -4.38 -11.59 -24.53
N TRP A 86 -5.59 -12.14 -24.48
CA TRP A 86 -6.81 -11.37 -24.23
C TRP A 86 -7.35 -11.73 -22.84
N TYR A 87 -7.69 -10.71 -22.07
CA TYR A 87 -8.40 -10.87 -20.80
C TYR A 87 -9.56 -9.89 -20.73
N LYS A 88 -10.78 -10.44 -20.59
CA LYS A 88 -11.99 -9.64 -20.39
C LYS A 88 -12.17 -9.38 -18.91
N VAL A 89 -12.08 -8.12 -18.51
CA VAL A 89 -12.09 -7.68 -17.11
C VAL A 89 -13.53 -7.75 -16.58
N PRO A 90 -13.82 -8.60 -15.57
CA PRO A 90 -15.16 -8.66 -14.97
C PRO A 90 -15.52 -7.37 -14.22
N ASP A 91 -16.82 -7.04 -14.17
CA ASP A 91 -17.38 -5.89 -13.45
C ASP A 91 -17.43 -6.09 -11.93
N SER A 92 -16.27 -6.28 -11.32
CA SER A 92 -16.11 -6.42 -9.88
C SER A 92 -14.75 -5.92 -9.40
N ARG A 93 -14.62 -5.66 -8.09
CA ARG A 93 -13.33 -5.27 -7.48
C ARG A 93 -12.28 -6.35 -7.70
N GLU A 94 -12.71 -7.60 -7.61
CA GLU A 94 -11.91 -8.79 -7.84
C GLU A 94 -11.44 -8.85 -9.29
N GLY A 95 -12.34 -8.62 -10.26
CA GLY A 95 -12.00 -8.58 -11.68
C GLY A 95 -10.98 -7.49 -12.02
N TRP A 96 -11.13 -6.32 -11.42
CA TRP A 96 -10.17 -5.22 -11.53
C TRP A 96 -8.80 -5.64 -10.98
N ALA A 97 -8.74 -6.15 -9.75
CA ALA A 97 -7.51 -6.63 -9.16
C ALA A 97 -6.88 -7.80 -9.94
N LYS A 98 -7.69 -8.68 -10.55
CA LYS A 98 -7.22 -9.77 -11.41
C LYS A 98 -6.51 -9.27 -12.68
N GLY A 99 -6.98 -8.18 -13.28
CA GLY A 99 -6.28 -7.55 -14.40
C GLY A 99 -4.86 -7.12 -14.03
N LEU A 100 -4.68 -6.55 -12.83
CA LEU A 100 -3.36 -6.15 -12.34
C LEU A 100 -2.51 -7.35 -11.92
N GLU A 101 -3.11 -8.37 -11.28
CA GLU A 101 -2.42 -9.61 -10.92
C GLU A 101 -1.81 -10.29 -12.15
N LEU A 102 -2.58 -10.42 -13.24
CA LEU A 102 -2.10 -11.00 -14.49
C LEU A 102 -0.88 -10.25 -15.04
N TRP A 103 -0.93 -8.91 -15.01
CA TRP A 103 0.13 -8.07 -15.55
C TRP A 103 1.39 -8.08 -14.66
N GLU A 104 1.21 -7.99 -13.33
CA GLU A 104 2.29 -8.08 -12.35
C GLU A 104 2.98 -9.45 -12.38
N ASN A 105 2.21 -10.54 -12.43
CA ASN A 105 2.77 -11.90 -12.51
C ASN A 105 3.48 -12.14 -13.86
N ALA A 106 2.93 -11.67 -14.97
CA ALA A 106 3.60 -11.77 -16.27
C ALA A 106 4.96 -11.03 -16.29
N ALA A 107 5.06 -9.90 -15.60
CA ALA A 107 6.32 -9.18 -15.41
C ALA A 107 7.30 -9.97 -14.53
N PHE A 108 6.81 -10.62 -13.47
CA PHE A 108 7.60 -11.48 -12.60
C PHE A 108 8.21 -12.70 -13.33
N GLU A 109 7.42 -13.36 -14.18
CA GLU A 109 7.83 -14.56 -14.93
C GLU A 109 8.83 -14.26 -16.04
N LYS A 110 8.83 -13.04 -16.57
CA LYS A 110 9.74 -12.51 -17.60
C LYS A 110 9.62 -13.12 -18.99
N ILE A 111 8.98 -14.27 -19.13
CA ILE A 111 8.77 -14.96 -20.43
C ILE A 111 7.70 -14.30 -21.30
N HIS A 112 7.01 -13.27 -20.77
CA HIS A 112 5.94 -12.53 -21.46
C HIS A 112 6.39 -11.16 -21.98
N LYS A 113 7.67 -10.77 -21.81
CA LYS A 113 8.19 -9.43 -22.14
C LYS A 113 7.88 -8.97 -23.57
N ASP A 114 7.97 -9.88 -24.53
CA ASP A 114 7.77 -9.60 -25.97
C ASP A 114 6.35 -9.95 -26.45
N LYS A 115 5.45 -10.30 -25.52
CA LYS A 115 4.03 -10.55 -25.78
C LYS A 115 3.22 -9.27 -25.58
N MET A 116 1.97 -9.31 -26.04
CA MET A 116 0.98 -8.25 -25.76
C MET A 116 -0.14 -8.81 -24.89
N LEU A 117 -0.54 -8.05 -23.88
CA LEU A 117 -1.74 -8.28 -23.09
C LEU A 117 -2.78 -7.22 -23.46
N ILE A 118 -3.94 -7.68 -23.91
CA ILE A 118 -5.12 -6.87 -24.18
C ILE A 118 -6.11 -7.06 -23.03
N LEU A 119 -6.39 -5.96 -22.32
CA LEU A 119 -7.41 -5.90 -21.29
C LEU A 119 -8.68 -5.28 -21.88
N ASP A 120 -9.74 -6.08 -21.96
CA ASP A 120 -11.05 -5.68 -22.45
C ASP A 120 -11.96 -5.29 -21.29
N PHE A 121 -12.29 -4.00 -21.20
CA PHE A 121 -13.09 -3.40 -20.13
C PHE A 121 -14.59 -3.34 -20.45
N SER A 122 -15.05 -3.92 -21.55
CA SER A 122 -16.41 -3.75 -22.06
C SER A 122 -17.52 -4.25 -21.12
N ASP A 123 -17.19 -5.16 -20.19
CA ASP A 123 -18.16 -5.65 -19.19
C ASP A 123 -18.27 -4.72 -17.97
N VAL A 124 -17.28 -3.86 -17.73
CA VAL A 124 -17.25 -2.96 -16.57
C VAL A 124 -18.35 -1.92 -16.71
N ARG A 125 -19.14 -1.72 -15.64
CA ARG A 125 -20.32 -0.84 -15.71
C ARG A 125 -19.96 0.62 -16.04
N PRO A 126 -20.85 1.35 -16.72
CA PRO A 126 -20.64 2.76 -17.03
C PRO A 126 -20.53 3.68 -15.82
N LYS A 127 -19.83 4.80 -15.99
CA LYS A 127 -19.75 5.89 -15.00
C LYS A 127 -21.14 6.31 -14.53
N GLY A 128 -21.27 6.56 -13.23
CA GLY A 128 -22.53 6.97 -12.60
C GLY A 128 -23.43 5.82 -12.15
N GLN A 129 -23.22 4.58 -12.62
CA GLN A 129 -23.97 3.42 -12.12
C GLN A 129 -23.63 3.10 -10.66
N PRO A 130 -24.58 2.54 -9.87
CA PRO A 130 -24.38 2.34 -8.43
C PRO A 130 -23.38 1.23 -8.12
N ILE A 131 -22.51 1.47 -7.13
CA ILE A 131 -21.64 0.44 -6.52
C ILE A 131 -22.39 -0.23 -5.36
N LYS A 132 -22.77 -1.50 -5.57
CA LYS A 132 -23.39 -2.32 -4.52
C LYS A 132 -22.39 -2.51 -3.35
N GLY A 133 -22.88 -2.37 -2.13
CA GLY A 133 -22.07 -2.51 -0.90
C GLY A 133 -21.31 -1.25 -0.46
N MET A 134 -21.35 -0.16 -1.24
CA MET A 134 -20.78 1.15 -0.88
C MET A 134 -21.86 2.24 -0.88
N GLN A 135 -22.96 2.01 -0.16
CA GLN A 135 -24.07 2.98 -0.05
C GLN A 135 -24.60 3.45 -1.43
N ASN A 136 -24.52 2.59 -2.46
CA ASN A 136 -24.90 2.91 -3.85
C ASN A 136 -24.18 4.15 -4.42
N ARG A 137 -22.96 4.45 -3.97
CA ARG A 137 -22.13 5.52 -4.56
C ARG A 137 -21.96 5.31 -6.07
N PRO A 138 -21.91 6.39 -6.87
CA PRO A 138 -21.71 6.30 -8.30
C PRO A 138 -20.31 5.77 -8.60
N THR A 139 -20.22 4.82 -9.52
CA THR A 139 -18.94 4.32 -10.05
C THR A 139 -18.27 5.34 -10.95
N SER A 140 -16.94 5.24 -11.04
CA SER A 140 -16.12 6.07 -11.91
C SER A 140 -16.08 5.59 -13.37
N GLY A 141 -16.63 4.41 -13.66
CA GLY A 141 -16.56 3.75 -14.97
C GLY A 141 -15.20 3.08 -15.22
N PRO A 142 -14.98 2.48 -16.41
CA PRO A 142 -13.73 1.78 -16.74
C PRO A 142 -12.55 2.72 -17.00
N VAL A 143 -12.81 3.93 -17.47
CA VAL A 143 -11.79 4.86 -18.02
C VAL A 143 -10.66 5.18 -17.02
N PRO A 144 -10.92 5.47 -15.72
CA PRO A 144 -9.84 5.73 -14.78
C PRO A 144 -8.89 4.54 -14.59
N MET A 145 -9.40 3.31 -14.68
CA MET A 145 -8.58 2.11 -14.58
C MET A 145 -7.76 1.88 -15.86
N MET A 146 -8.36 2.09 -17.02
CA MET A 146 -7.64 2.07 -18.31
C MET A 146 -6.48 3.08 -18.30
N ASN A 147 -6.72 4.29 -17.77
CA ASN A 147 -5.70 5.32 -17.62
C ASN A 147 -4.59 4.94 -16.63
N ALA A 148 -4.93 4.29 -15.51
CA ALA A 148 -3.94 3.81 -14.55
C ALA A 148 -3.00 2.77 -15.18
N PHE A 149 -3.56 1.82 -15.95
CA PHE A 149 -2.77 0.87 -16.74
C PHE A 149 -1.91 1.55 -17.81
N ALA A 150 -2.46 2.52 -18.54
CA ALA A 150 -1.71 3.27 -19.55
C ALA A 150 -0.52 4.03 -18.94
N LYS A 151 -0.74 4.73 -17.81
CA LYS A 151 0.33 5.40 -17.05
C LYS A 151 1.36 4.41 -16.52
N ALA A 152 0.94 3.29 -15.92
CA ALA A 152 1.86 2.28 -15.40
C ALA A 152 2.70 1.64 -16.53
N ALA A 153 2.11 1.43 -17.72
CA ALA A 153 2.81 0.86 -18.86
C ALA A 153 3.95 1.73 -19.40
N THR A 154 3.96 3.04 -19.13
CA THR A 154 5.06 3.94 -19.52
C THR A 154 6.34 3.72 -18.72
N LEU A 155 6.26 3.01 -17.58
CA LEU A 155 7.42 2.71 -16.73
C LEU A 155 8.36 1.69 -17.39
N LYS A 156 7.88 0.89 -18.34
CA LYS A 156 8.70 -0.08 -19.07
C LYS A 156 9.76 0.64 -19.90
N GLY A 157 11.02 0.35 -19.65
CA GLY A 157 12.17 0.98 -20.30
C GLY A 157 12.57 2.33 -19.70
N SER A 158 12.00 2.70 -18.54
CA SER A 158 12.34 3.95 -17.84
C SER A 158 13.70 3.92 -17.13
N ASN A 159 14.35 2.75 -17.05
CA ASN A 159 15.57 2.51 -16.27
C ASN A 159 15.43 2.82 -14.76
N LEU A 160 14.21 2.89 -14.25
CA LEU A 160 13.95 2.97 -12.81
C LEU A 160 14.24 1.63 -12.13
N GLU A 161 14.73 1.68 -10.89
CA GLU A 161 14.89 0.47 -10.07
C GLU A 161 13.51 -0.17 -9.76
N PRO A 162 13.42 -1.50 -9.56
CA PRO A 162 12.16 -2.20 -9.32
C PRO A 162 11.27 -1.60 -8.23
N TRP A 163 11.85 -1.10 -7.14
CA TRP A 163 11.10 -0.48 -6.04
C TRP A 163 10.46 0.85 -6.45
N GLN A 164 11.13 1.65 -7.28
CA GLN A 164 10.59 2.90 -7.81
C GLN A 164 9.44 2.61 -8.77
N GLN A 165 9.63 1.63 -9.66
CA GLN A 165 8.57 1.18 -10.57
C GLN A 165 7.32 0.76 -9.77
N ALA A 166 7.48 -0.07 -8.73
CA ALA A 166 6.38 -0.48 -7.86
C ALA A 166 5.70 0.71 -7.17
N MET A 167 6.45 1.71 -6.70
CA MET A 167 5.87 2.93 -6.10
C MET A 167 4.99 3.71 -7.08
N TYR A 168 5.43 3.86 -8.34
CA TYR A 168 4.63 4.53 -9.38
C TYR A 168 3.41 3.70 -9.78
N VAL A 169 3.55 2.39 -9.97
CA VAL A 169 2.40 1.50 -10.24
C VAL A 169 1.36 1.64 -9.13
N ASP A 170 1.76 1.45 -7.87
CA ASP A 170 0.86 1.56 -6.73
C ASP A 170 0.24 2.96 -6.61
N HIS A 171 0.99 4.00 -7.00
CA HIS A 171 0.48 5.35 -7.06
C HIS A 171 -0.65 5.50 -8.08
N TYR A 172 -0.43 5.12 -9.34
CA TYR A 172 -1.42 5.25 -10.41
C TYR A 172 -2.70 4.46 -10.13
N PHE A 173 -2.57 3.26 -9.56
CA PHE A 173 -3.73 2.47 -9.15
C PHE A 173 -4.45 3.05 -7.94
N ALA A 174 -3.74 3.71 -7.01
CA ALA A 174 -4.38 4.46 -5.94
C ALA A 174 -5.12 5.72 -6.45
N GLU A 175 -4.57 6.45 -7.42
CA GLU A 175 -5.25 7.58 -8.07
C GLU A 175 -6.60 7.13 -8.67
N CYS A 176 -6.63 5.96 -9.31
CA CYS A 176 -7.83 5.37 -9.89
C CYS A 176 -8.95 5.17 -8.85
N VAL A 177 -8.62 4.79 -7.62
CA VAL A 177 -9.60 4.55 -6.55
C VAL A 177 -10.24 5.85 -6.06
N LEU A 178 -9.49 6.96 -6.05
CA LEU A 178 -9.97 8.27 -5.58
C LEU A 178 -11.13 8.81 -6.42
N VAL A 179 -11.12 8.57 -7.74
CA VAL A 179 -12.14 9.07 -8.69
C VAL A 179 -13.54 8.52 -8.38
N GLY A 180 -13.66 7.40 -7.64
CA GLY A 180 -14.94 6.82 -7.21
C GLY A 180 -15.56 7.46 -5.96
N GLY A 181 -14.96 8.53 -5.40
CA GLY A 181 -15.51 9.26 -4.26
C GLY A 181 -15.54 8.47 -2.94
N ALA A 182 -14.84 7.35 -2.85
CA ALA A 182 -14.77 6.48 -1.68
C ALA A 182 -13.48 6.72 -0.88
N ARG A 183 -13.43 7.81 -0.09
CA ARG A 183 -12.27 8.22 0.75
C ARG A 183 -11.02 8.51 -0.11
N ARG A 184 -10.09 9.32 0.38
CA ARG A 184 -8.77 9.42 -0.27
C ARG A 184 -8.08 8.06 -0.14
N SER A 185 -7.55 7.51 -1.22
CA SER A 185 -6.69 6.32 -1.15
C SER A 185 -5.53 6.63 -0.20
N ALA A 186 -5.44 5.90 0.92
CA ALA A 186 -4.42 6.13 1.94
C ALA A 186 -3.40 5.00 1.88
N ARG A 187 -2.21 5.29 1.37
CA ARG A 187 -1.10 4.33 1.41
C ARG A 187 -0.02 4.78 2.39
N MET A 188 0.81 3.84 2.80
CA MET A 188 2.07 4.12 3.49
C MET A 188 3.17 3.27 2.88
N ALA A 189 4.31 3.88 2.60
CA ALA A 189 5.48 3.22 2.06
C ALA A 189 6.55 3.14 3.16
N ALA A 190 7.04 1.94 3.43
CA ALA A 190 8.11 1.72 4.39
C ALA A 190 9.37 1.20 3.69
N LYS A 191 10.55 1.69 4.08
CA LYS A 191 11.83 1.15 3.60
C LYS A 191 12.89 1.13 4.69
N HIS A 192 13.63 0.04 4.79
CA HIS A 192 14.66 -0.14 5.81
C HIS A 192 15.90 0.73 5.54
N TRP A 193 16.43 1.36 6.59
CA TRP A 193 17.55 2.31 6.47
C TRP A 193 18.84 1.70 5.89
N ARG A 194 19.01 0.38 5.99
CA ARG A 194 20.13 -0.37 5.42
C ARG A 194 20.05 -0.56 3.91
N ASP A 195 18.90 -0.31 3.28
CA ASP A 195 18.77 -0.50 1.84
C ASP A 195 19.71 0.42 1.06
N LYS A 196 20.23 -0.10 -0.07
CA LYS A 196 21.18 0.63 -0.92
C LYS A 196 20.56 1.91 -1.47
N THR A 197 19.27 1.88 -1.77
CA THR A 197 18.49 2.96 -2.40
C THR A 197 17.74 3.84 -1.39
N ILE A 198 18.10 3.80 -0.09
CA ILE A 198 17.38 4.55 0.94
C ILE A 198 17.36 6.07 0.70
N PHE A 199 18.45 6.64 0.19
CA PHE A 199 18.52 8.07 -0.07
C PHE A 199 17.50 8.50 -1.14
N ASP A 200 17.40 7.73 -2.22
CA ASP A 200 16.41 7.95 -3.28
C ASP A 200 14.99 7.81 -2.74
N PHE A 201 14.74 6.84 -1.84
CA PHE A 201 13.43 6.66 -1.21
C PHE A 201 13.01 7.85 -0.33
N ILE A 202 13.97 8.43 0.41
CA ILE A 202 13.74 9.62 1.23
C ILE A 202 13.31 10.80 0.35
N THR A 203 13.92 10.96 -0.83
CA THR A 203 13.71 12.13 -1.69
C THR A 203 12.78 11.89 -2.88
N ILE A 204 12.24 10.69 -3.09
CA ILE A 204 11.43 10.37 -4.29
C ILE A 204 10.20 11.28 -4.47
N LYS A 205 9.71 11.86 -3.38
CA LYS A 205 8.56 12.78 -3.38
C LYS A 205 8.95 14.25 -3.47
N ARG A 206 10.25 14.57 -3.38
CA ARG A 206 10.76 15.93 -3.39
C ARG A 206 10.35 16.63 -4.69
N PRO A 207 9.82 17.86 -4.62
CA PRO A 207 9.63 18.68 -5.80
C PRO A 207 10.93 18.85 -6.60
N ILE A 208 10.86 18.73 -7.92
CA ILE A 208 12.04 18.82 -8.80
C ILE A 208 12.74 20.18 -8.69
N GLU A 209 11.98 21.21 -8.31
CA GLU A 209 12.44 22.58 -8.08
C GLU A 209 13.44 22.67 -6.91
N TYR A 210 13.47 21.66 -6.04
CA TYR A 210 14.40 21.56 -4.91
C TYR A 210 15.60 20.64 -5.16
N GLU A 211 15.71 20.06 -6.36
CA GLU A 211 16.85 19.20 -6.69
C GLU A 211 18.17 20.00 -6.68
N GLY A 212 19.20 19.43 -6.06
CA GLY A 212 20.51 20.06 -5.93
C GLY A 212 20.59 21.22 -4.93
N LEU A 213 19.46 21.71 -4.42
CA LEU A 213 19.43 22.80 -3.43
C LEU A 213 19.79 22.31 -2.02
N LYS A 214 20.44 23.19 -1.26
CA LYS A 214 20.65 23.04 0.18
C LYS A 214 19.37 23.38 0.94
N MET A 215 19.30 22.91 2.18
CA MET A 215 18.15 23.14 3.06
C MET A 215 17.83 24.64 3.19
N GLU A 216 18.83 25.49 3.37
CA GLU A 216 18.66 26.93 3.56
C GLU A 216 18.03 27.60 2.32
N GLU A 217 18.42 27.17 1.13
CA GLU A 217 17.91 27.66 -0.16
C GLU A 217 16.46 27.21 -0.38
N ILE A 218 16.13 25.96 -0.04
CA ILE A 218 14.74 25.44 -0.07
C ILE A 218 13.85 26.27 0.87
N LEU A 219 14.34 26.53 2.09
CA LEU A 219 13.59 27.31 3.09
C LEU A 219 13.40 28.78 2.66
N GLU A 220 14.37 29.36 1.95
CA GLU A 220 14.26 30.71 1.39
C GLU A 220 13.18 30.78 0.31
N ARG A 221 13.22 29.87 -0.68
CA ARG A 221 12.19 29.80 -1.73
C ARG A 221 10.79 29.62 -1.17
N ARG A 222 10.64 28.75 -0.16
CA ARG A 222 9.35 28.56 0.51
C ARG A 222 8.85 29.81 1.23
N ARG A 223 9.73 30.64 1.79
CA ARG A 223 9.33 31.93 2.39
C ARG A 223 8.86 32.92 1.33
N GLU A 224 9.40 32.83 0.11
CA GLU A 224 9.07 33.72 -1.02
C GLU A 224 7.78 33.30 -1.77
N SER A 225 7.01 32.35 -1.24
CA SER A 225 5.73 31.83 -1.76
C SER A 225 5.82 30.76 -2.86
N GLU A 226 6.98 30.11 -3.04
CA GLU A 226 7.06 28.90 -3.87
C GLU A 226 6.71 27.65 -3.03
N HIS A 227 5.57 27.04 -3.34
CA HIS A 227 5.11 25.79 -2.71
C HIS A 227 4.80 24.72 -3.77
N PRO A 228 5.82 24.28 -4.54
CA PRO A 228 5.65 23.22 -5.51
C PRO A 228 5.13 21.95 -4.84
N GLN A 229 4.24 21.23 -5.54
CA GLN A 229 3.64 20.01 -5.01
C GLN A 229 4.64 18.85 -5.06
N GLY A 230 4.71 18.08 -3.98
CA GLY A 230 5.45 16.82 -3.99
C GLY A 230 4.80 15.77 -4.90
N PHE A 231 5.61 14.85 -5.40
CA PHE A 231 5.14 13.74 -6.23
C PHE A 231 4.58 12.59 -5.38
N LEU A 232 3.95 11.60 -6.04
CA LEU A 232 3.50 10.35 -5.42
C LEU A 232 2.62 10.55 -4.18
N TRP A 233 1.71 11.53 -4.24
CA TRP A 233 0.88 12.02 -3.13
C TRP A 233 -0.01 10.95 -2.46
N SER A 234 -0.20 9.79 -3.09
CA SER A 234 -1.10 8.76 -2.58
C SER A 234 -0.53 7.91 -1.44
N SER A 235 0.76 8.06 -1.10
CA SER A 235 1.39 7.40 0.05
C SER A 235 2.11 8.38 0.96
N ASN A 236 2.11 8.11 2.27
CA ASN A 236 3.09 8.71 3.17
C ASN A 236 4.31 7.78 3.31
N ASN A 237 5.53 8.30 3.15
CA ASN A 237 6.76 7.51 3.22
C ASN A 237 7.35 7.54 4.64
N SER A 238 7.87 6.41 5.10
CA SER A 238 8.54 6.28 6.40
C SER A 238 9.79 5.42 6.28
N VAL A 239 10.89 5.86 6.90
CA VAL A 239 12.12 5.08 7.01
C VAL A 239 12.03 4.17 8.23
N MET A 240 12.22 2.87 8.01
CA MET A 240 12.34 1.90 9.10
C MET A 240 13.77 1.89 9.65
N VAL A 241 13.91 2.23 10.93
CA VAL A 241 15.16 2.26 11.67
C VAL A 241 15.14 1.27 12.83
N ASP A 242 16.31 0.90 13.32
CA ASP A 242 16.46 -0.04 14.43
C ASP A 242 17.40 0.43 15.53
N ASP A 243 17.59 -0.41 16.54
CA ASP A 243 18.48 -0.17 17.67
C ASP A 243 19.92 0.13 17.21
N GLU A 244 20.37 -0.58 16.17
CA GLU A 244 21.67 -0.36 15.56
C GLU A 244 21.78 1.05 14.94
N PHE A 245 20.77 1.49 14.20
CA PHE A 245 20.73 2.86 13.65
C PHE A 245 20.94 3.91 14.75
N TRP A 246 20.21 3.78 15.86
CA TRP A 246 20.32 4.71 16.98
C TRP A 246 21.70 4.66 17.66
N ALA A 247 22.23 3.45 17.90
CA ALA A 247 23.57 3.28 18.46
C ALA A 247 24.68 3.88 17.58
N LEU A 248 24.51 3.85 16.25
CA LEU A 248 25.45 4.43 15.29
C LEU A 248 25.41 5.96 15.25
N ILE A 249 24.24 6.58 15.39
CA ILE A 249 24.16 8.05 15.44
C ILE A 249 24.64 8.61 16.79
N ASP A 250 24.47 7.85 17.88
CA ASP A 250 24.83 8.24 19.25
C ASP A 250 26.33 8.12 19.55
N ARG A 251 27.14 7.66 18.58
CA ARG A 251 28.60 7.61 18.73
C ARG A 251 29.15 8.99 19.09
N LYS A 252 30.02 9.05 20.11
CA LYS A 252 30.55 10.31 20.63
C LYS A 252 31.45 11.01 19.63
N ARG A 253 31.12 12.27 19.30
CA ARG A 253 31.93 13.13 18.43
C ARG A 253 33.39 13.22 18.92
N GLY A 254 34.34 13.14 17.98
CA GLY A 254 35.78 13.17 18.27
C GLY A 254 36.41 11.82 18.59
N THR A 255 35.64 10.73 18.55
CA THR A 255 36.16 9.36 18.70
C THR A 255 36.37 8.67 17.34
N PRO A 256 37.24 7.65 17.24
CA PRO A 256 37.34 6.83 16.03
C PRO A 256 36.01 6.21 15.60
N ALA A 257 35.21 5.73 16.56
CA ALA A 257 33.89 5.13 16.31
C ALA A 257 32.90 6.13 15.66
N PHE A 258 33.03 7.42 15.92
CA PHE A 258 32.22 8.44 15.24
C PHE A 258 32.56 8.53 13.75
N LEU A 259 33.81 8.30 13.37
CA LEU A 259 34.28 8.41 11.99
C LEU A 259 34.06 7.12 11.17
N GLU A 260 33.56 6.05 11.78
CA GLU A 260 33.22 4.80 11.10
C GLU A 260 32.25 5.06 9.92
N PRO A 261 32.46 4.42 8.75
CA PRO A 261 31.61 4.62 7.57
C PRO A 261 30.12 4.41 7.84
N GLU A 262 29.77 3.40 8.63
CA GLU A 262 28.40 3.06 9.01
C GLU A 262 27.79 4.12 9.91
N ALA A 263 28.55 4.62 10.89
CA ALA A 263 28.11 5.70 11.78
C ALA A 263 27.91 7.00 10.99
N LYS A 264 28.80 7.29 10.05
CA LYS A 264 28.65 8.43 9.12
C LYS A 264 27.40 8.28 8.27
N ARG A 265 27.20 7.11 7.65
CA ARG A 265 26.04 6.83 6.80
C ARG A 265 24.72 6.96 7.58
N ALA A 266 24.63 6.44 8.81
CA ALA A 266 23.44 6.58 9.65
C ALA A 266 23.11 8.05 9.94
N ARG A 267 24.11 8.88 10.23
CA ARG A 267 23.92 10.33 10.41
C ARG A 267 23.53 11.04 9.12
N ASP A 268 24.10 10.66 7.99
CA ASP A 268 23.74 11.21 6.68
C ASP A 268 22.28 10.88 6.32
N ILE A 269 21.81 9.67 6.65
CA ILE A 269 20.39 9.29 6.54
C ILE A 269 19.51 10.12 7.47
N LEU A 270 19.87 10.24 8.76
CA LEU A 270 19.08 11.04 9.69
C LEU A 270 18.96 12.48 9.20
N LYS A 271 20.05 13.05 8.68
CA LYS A 271 20.05 14.37 8.05
C LYS A 271 19.13 14.41 6.82
N ALA A 272 19.17 13.40 5.95
CA ALA A 272 18.30 13.35 4.78
C ALA A 272 16.80 13.26 5.18
N ILE A 273 16.48 12.46 6.20
CA ILE A 273 15.12 12.34 6.76
C ILE A 273 14.66 13.70 7.29
N THR A 274 15.46 14.37 8.12
CA THR A 274 15.06 15.65 8.75
C THR A 274 14.96 16.78 7.73
N VAL A 275 15.87 16.84 6.75
CA VAL A 275 15.79 17.80 5.65
C VAL A 275 14.56 17.55 4.80
N GLY A 276 14.29 16.30 4.38
CA GLY A 276 13.08 15.97 3.62
C GLY A 276 11.82 16.37 4.38
N ALA A 277 11.69 15.92 5.64
CA ALA A 277 10.47 16.13 6.42
C ALA A 277 10.18 17.60 6.71
N TYR A 278 11.22 18.40 6.97
CA TYR A 278 11.06 19.80 7.33
C TYR A 278 11.14 20.75 6.12
N ALA A 279 12.21 20.65 5.33
CA ALA A 279 12.54 21.61 4.28
C ALA A 279 11.62 21.47 3.07
N ASP A 280 11.33 20.24 2.62
CA ASP A 280 10.50 20.00 1.43
C ASP A 280 9.03 20.38 1.67
N GLY A 281 8.63 20.55 2.95
CA GLY A 281 7.29 21.01 3.32
C GLY A 281 6.21 19.94 3.26
N THR A 282 6.60 18.69 3.08
CA THR A 282 5.69 17.52 3.00
C THR A 282 5.40 16.91 4.37
N GLY A 283 6.26 17.14 5.37
CA GLY A 283 6.21 16.42 6.65
C GLY A 283 6.75 14.99 6.56
N GLU A 284 7.41 14.64 5.44
CA GLU A 284 7.87 13.29 5.11
C GLU A 284 9.37 13.24 4.75
N PRO A 285 10.07 12.12 5.00
CA PRO A 285 9.53 10.86 5.50
C PRO A 285 9.38 10.81 7.03
N GLY A 286 8.46 9.98 7.49
CA GLY A 286 8.35 9.57 8.89
C GLY A 286 9.44 8.57 9.31
N ILE A 287 9.43 8.17 10.57
CA ILE A 287 10.34 7.16 11.13
C ILE A 287 9.53 6.05 11.80
N ILE A 288 9.86 4.80 11.48
CA ILE A 288 9.32 3.60 12.14
C ILE A 288 10.45 2.90 12.88
N ASN A 289 10.33 2.76 14.20
CA ASN A 289 11.27 2.01 15.02
C ASN A 289 10.97 0.50 14.92
N ALA A 290 11.51 -0.16 13.89
CA ALA A 290 11.22 -1.57 13.59
C ALA A 290 11.53 -2.50 14.77
N HIS A 291 12.64 -2.27 15.47
CA HIS A 291 13.03 -3.00 16.69
C HIS A 291 12.06 -2.87 17.88
N LYS A 292 11.11 -1.92 17.84
CA LYS A 292 10.10 -1.73 18.88
C LYS A 292 8.72 -2.22 18.47
N LEU A 293 8.53 -2.62 17.22
CA LEU A 293 7.27 -3.18 16.77
C LEU A 293 7.10 -4.58 17.36
N VAL A 294 5.88 -4.90 17.78
CA VAL A 294 5.53 -6.27 18.17
C VAL A 294 5.54 -7.13 16.92
N GLN A 295 6.34 -8.19 16.96
CA GLN A 295 6.42 -9.20 15.92
C GLN A 295 6.00 -10.53 16.51
N ASN A 296 4.95 -11.12 15.96
CA ASN A 296 4.56 -12.49 16.27
C ASN A 296 4.97 -13.39 15.10
N ASP A 297 5.99 -14.21 15.32
CA ASP A 297 6.52 -15.18 14.36
C ASP A 297 6.06 -16.63 14.64
N GLU A 298 5.21 -16.84 15.65
CA GLU A 298 4.61 -18.16 15.92
C GLU A 298 3.83 -18.62 14.69
N ASP A 299 4.04 -19.87 14.28
CA ASP A 299 3.40 -20.48 13.12
C ASP A 299 3.59 -19.76 11.77
N TRP A 300 4.60 -18.89 11.65
CA TRP A 300 4.93 -18.21 10.40
C TRP A 300 5.18 -19.17 9.24
N GLN A 301 5.62 -20.41 9.52
CA GLN A 301 5.89 -21.41 8.49
C GLN A 301 4.72 -21.67 7.54
N GLU A 302 3.49 -21.41 8.00
CA GLU A 302 2.27 -21.55 7.20
C GLU A 302 2.19 -20.56 6.03
N LEU A 303 2.96 -19.46 6.08
CA LEU A 303 3.02 -18.43 5.03
C LEU A 303 4.04 -18.75 3.92
N HIS A 304 4.78 -19.86 3.99
CA HIS A 304 5.87 -20.14 3.03
C HIS A 304 5.43 -20.63 1.65
N ARG A 305 4.21 -21.16 1.52
CA ARG A 305 3.78 -21.92 0.33
C ARG A 305 3.25 -21.06 -0.82
N GLY A 306 3.25 -19.73 -0.68
CA GLY A 306 2.78 -18.78 -1.71
C GLY A 306 1.26 -18.63 -1.80
N ASP A 307 0.51 -19.54 -1.18
CA ASP A 307 -0.94 -19.58 -1.04
C ASP A 307 -1.45 -18.83 0.21
N TYR A 308 -0.67 -17.89 0.73
CA TYR A 308 -0.99 -17.15 1.95
C TYR A 308 -1.91 -15.95 1.73
N ALA A 309 -2.32 -15.72 0.48
CA ALA A 309 -3.33 -14.74 0.11
C ALA A 309 -4.46 -15.41 -0.70
N GLY A 310 -5.67 -15.41 -0.17
CA GLY A 310 -6.86 -15.97 -0.82
C GLY A 310 -8.09 -15.95 0.08
N SER A 311 -9.26 -15.69 -0.52
CA SER A 311 -10.60 -15.71 0.10
C SER A 311 -11.62 -16.33 -0.86
N GLN A 312 -12.85 -16.55 -0.43
CA GLN A 312 -13.90 -17.09 -1.30
C GLN A 312 -14.18 -16.20 -2.51
N LYS A 313 -14.01 -14.88 -2.38
CA LYS A 313 -14.20 -13.91 -3.47
C LYS A 313 -12.95 -13.72 -4.32
N TYR A 314 -11.77 -13.90 -3.74
CA TYR A 314 -10.52 -13.60 -4.43
C TYR A 314 -9.49 -14.71 -4.20
N GLN A 315 -9.28 -15.55 -5.21
CA GLN A 315 -8.20 -16.55 -5.22
C GLN A 315 -7.11 -16.09 -6.17
N ILE A 316 -5.86 -16.08 -5.73
CA ILE A 316 -4.72 -15.83 -6.62
C ILE A 316 -4.55 -16.97 -7.64
N TYR A 317 -3.98 -16.69 -8.80
CA TYR A 317 -3.65 -17.73 -9.79
C TYR A 317 -2.55 -18.65 -9.26
N GLU A 318 -2.56 -19.91 -9.71
CA GLU A 318 -1.55 -20.91 -9.34
C GLU A 318 -0.14 -20.42 -9.66
N ASP A 319 0.08 -19.85 -10.85
CA ASP A 319 1.37 -19.31 -11.26
C ASP A 319 1.82 -18.11 -10.40
N THR A 320 0.87 -17.27 -9.96
CA THR A 320 1.13 -16.15 -9.02
C THR A 320 1.68 -16.65 -7.68
N GLN A 321 1.35 -17.88 -7.26
CA GLN A 321 1.87 -18.44 -6.00
C GLN A 321 3.40 -18.57 -6.01
N ILE A 322 4.04 -18.69 -7.18
CA ILE A 322 5.50 -18.72 -7.29
C ILE A 322 6.11 -17.38 -6.87
N MET A 323 5.54 -16.27 -7.33
CA MET A 323 5.94 -14.92 -6.91
C MET A 323 5.74 -14.74 -5.41
N MET A 324 4.57 -15.14 -4.90
CA MET A 324 4.22 -15.05 -3.48
C MET A 324 5.18 -15.89 -2.62
N ALA A 325 5.48 -17.13 -2.98
CA ALA A 325 6.43 -17.98 -2.25
C ALA A 325 7.84 -17.36 -2.22
N LYS A 326 8.27 -16.72 -3.31
CA LYS A 326 9.55 -15.99 -3.36
C LYS A 326 9.55 -14.81 -2.39
N LEU A 327 8.46 -14.03 -2.34
CA LEU A 327 8.27 -12.95 -1.38
C LEU A 327 8.32 -13.46 0.06
N ALA A 328 7.58 -14.52 0.38
CA ALA A 328 7.61 -15.12 1.72
C ALA A 328 9.00 -15.60 2.13
N LYS A 329 9.78 -16.19 1.21
CA LYS A 329 11.16 -16.60 1.46
C LYS A 329 12.11 -15.42 1.68
N LYS A 330 11.88 -14.30 0.99
CA LYS A 330 12.64 -13.06 1.19
C LYS A 330 12.30 -12.43 2.54
N ALA A 331 11.01 -12.27 2.83
CA ALA A 331 10.53 -11.75 4.11
C ALA A 331 11.11 -12.52 5.30
N LYS A 332 11.07 -13.87 5.27
CA LYS A 332 11.63 -14.72 6.35
C LYS A 332 13.12 -14.50 6.65
N ARG A 333 13.88 -13.92 5.72
CA ARG A 333 15.33 -13.68 5.91
C ARG A 333 15.60 -12.32 6.54
N LYS A 334 14.58 -11.47 6.66
CA LYS A 334 14.71 -10.13 7.23
C LYS A 334 14.73 -10.25 8.76
N LYS A 335 15.41 -9.31 9.41
CA LYS A 335 15.39 -9.18 10.88
C LYS A 335 13.99 -8.79 11.37
N TYR A 336 13.29 -7.96 10.58
CA TYR A 336 11.96 -7.44 10.87
C TYR A 336 10.97 -7.89 9.79
N HIS A 337 9.89 -8.54 10.23
CA HIS A 337 8.82 -9.09 9.41
C HIS A 337 7.57 -8.20 9.41
N THR A 338 7.54 -7.15 10.23
CA THR A 338 6.40 -6.23 10.36
C THR A 338 6.75 -4.82 9.92
N ILE A 339 5.73 -4.16 9.37
CA ILE A 339 5.67 -2.70 9.17
C ILE A 339 4.45 -2.19 9.95
N THR A 340 4.05 -0.93 9.74
CA THR A 340 2.79 -0.43 10.30
C THR A 340 1.70 -0.33 9.24
N ASN A 341 0.46 -0.21 9.67
CA ASN A 341 -0.61 0.34 8.83
C ASN A 341 -0.35 1.84 8.54
N PRO A 342 -1.13 2.50 7.64
CA PRO A 342 -0.87 3.89 7.26
C PRO A 342 -0.90 4.92 8.39
N CYS A 343 -1.65 4.66 9.46
CA CYS A 343 -1.73 5.58 10.60
C CYS A 343 -0.67 5.29 11.70
N GLY A 344 0.10 4.21 11.57
CA GLY A 344 1.25 3.92 12.43
C GLY A 344 0.95 3.20 13.75
N GLU A 345 -0.31 2.95 14.07
CA GLU A 345 -0.76 2.43 15.36
C GLU A 345 -0.74 0.91 15.49
N ILE A 346 -0.83 0.17 14.37
CA ILE A 346 -0.81 -1.30 14.36
C ILE A 346 0.42 -1.84 13.62
N ALA A 347 1.18 -2.70 14.29
CA ALA A 347 2.21 -3.52 13.65
C ALA A 347 1.57 -4.68 12.87
N LEU A 348 1.84 -4.72 11.57
CA LEU A 348 1.28 -5.67 10.62
C LEU A 348 2.39 -6.38 9.85
N ASN A 349 2.21 -7.67 9.60
CA ASN A 349 3.09 -8.48 8.78
C ASN A 349 3.28 -7.86 7.38
N CYS A 350 4.52 -7.75 6.89
CA CYS A 350 4.83 -7.19 5.57
C CYS A 350 4.26 -8.01 4.40
N LEU A 351 3.93 -9.29 4.62
CA LEU A 351 3.27 -10.18 3.66
C LEU A 351 1.74 -10.03 3.60
N GLY A 352 1.17 -9.22 4.48
CA GLY A 352 -0.26 -8.98 4.56
C GLY A 352 -0.82 -9.22 5.95
N GLY A 353 -1.81 -8.42 6.32
CA GLY A 353 -2.49 -8.48 7.61
C GLY A 353 -3.46 -7.32 7.75
N PHE A 354 -4.38 -7.42 8.70
CA PHE A 354 -5.45 -6.43 8.90
C PHE A 354 -5.30 -5.67 10.21
N CYS A 355 -5.65 -4.39 10.15
CA CYS A 355 -5.91 -3.53 11.30
C CYS A 355 -7.40 -3.70 11.68
N VAL A 356 -7.65 -4.58 12.65
CA VAL A 356 -8.99 -4.88 13.19
C VAL A 356 -9.15 -4.10 14.47
N ILE A 357 -9.68 -2.90 14.35
CA ILE A 357 -9.70 -1.91 15.45
C ILE A 357 -11.09 -1.37 15.71
N ALA A 358 -11.30 -0.96 16.96
CA ALA A 358 -12.42 -0.13 17.37
C ALA A 358 -11.97 0.83 18.48
N ASP A 359 -12.59 1.99 18.51
CA ASP A 359 -12.36 3.02 19.52
C ASP A 359 -13.44 2.94 20.60
N VAL A 360 -13.00 2.98 21.86
CA VAL A 360 -13.84 3.19 23.03
C VAL A 360 -13.62 4.63 23.50
N VAL A 361 -14.71 5.35 23.76
CA VAL A 361 -14.68 6.73 24.30
C VAL A 361 -15.20 6.69 25.74
N PRO A 362 -14.38 6.29 26.72
CA PRO A 362 -14.84 6.03 28.10
C PRO A 362 -15.24 7.31 28.85
N TYR A 363 -14.94 8.49 28.32
CA TYR A 363 -15.45 9.77 28.85
C TYR A 363 -16.98 9.81 28.99
N HIS A 364 -17.70 9.13 28.08
CA HIS A 364 -19.16 9.06 28.09
C HIS A 364 -19.74 8.08 29.13
N CYS A 365 -18.93 7.25 29.75
CA CYS A 365 -19.36 6.36 30.82
C CYS A 365 -19.54 7.14 32.13
N GLU A 366 -20.47 6.73 32.98
CA GLU A 366 -20.68 7.35 34.30
C GLU A 366 -19.76 6.75 35.37
N THR A 367 -19.37 5.48 35.22
CA THR A 367 -18.45 4.79 36.15
C THR A 367 -17.30 4.07 35.43
N LEU A 368 -16.26 3.71 36.19
CA LEU A 368 -15.13 2.94 35.67
C LEU A 368 -15.53 1.51 35.29
N GLU A 369 -16.53 0.94 35.97
CA GLU A 369 -17.08 -0.38 35.66
C GLU A 369 -17.80 -0.37 34.31
N GLU A 370 -18.56 0.69 34.00
CA GLU A 370 -19.18 0.84 32.68
C GLU A 370 -18.13 1.01 31.57
N ALA A 371 -17.07 1.79 31.83
CA ALA A 371 -15.95 1.91 30.90
C ALA A 371 -15.29 0.54 30.65
N GLU A 372 -15.02 -0.23 31.70
CA GLU A 372 -14.48 -1.60 31.60
C GLU A 372 -15.37 -2.50 30.73
N GLU A 373 -16.68 -2.50 30.97
CA GLU A 373 -17.62 -3.31 30.17
C GLU A 373 -17.64 -2.87 28.71
N ALA A 374 -17.52 -1.57 28.41
CA ALA A 374 -17.41 -1.08 27.04
C ALA A 374 -16.16 -1.64 26.33
N PHE A 375 -15.01 -1.69 27.01
CA PHE A 375 -13.81 -2.35 26.49
C PHE A 375 -14.02 -3.86 26.28
N ARG A 376 -14.72 -4.53 27.21
CA ARG A 376 -15.03 -5.97 27.10
C ARG A 376 -15.93 -6.29 25.90
N VAL A 377 -17.01 -5.53 25.71
CA VAL A 377 -17.93 -5.69 24.57
C VAL A 377 -17.21 -5.44 23.25
N THR A 378 -16.40 -4.39 23.19
CA THR A 378 -15.61 -4.03 22.00
C THR A 378 -14.61 -5.13 21.65
N THR A 379 -13.89 -5.66 22.64
CA THR A 379 -12.98 -6.82 22.47
C THR A 379 -13.70 -7.99 21.82
N ARG A 380 -14.88 -8.38 22.34
CA ARG A 380 -15.67 -9.49 21.79
C ARG A 380 -16.17 -9.20 20.38
N ALA A 381 -16.47 -7.95 20.06
CA ALA A 381 -16.89 -7.55 18.71
C ALA A 381 -15.75 -7.71 17.70
N LEU A 382 -14.55 -7.23 18.03
CA LEU A 382 -13.37 -7.36 17.16
C LEU A 382 -12.96 -8.82 16.93
N LEU A 383 -13.01 -9.66 17.97
CA LEU A 383 -12.75 -11.10 17.84
C LEU A 383 -13.68 -11.80 16.84
N ARG A 384 -14.94 -11.35 16.74
CA ARG A 384 -15.89 -11.87 15.74
C ARG A 384 -15.61 -11.38 14.32
N VAL A 385 -14.94 -10.24 14.16
CA VAL A 385 -14.49 -9.79 12.82
C VAL A 385 -13.43 -10.75 12.28
N ASN A 386 -12.55 -11.27 13.15
CA ASN A 386 -11.53 -12.25 12.76
C ASN A 386 -12.09 -13.62 12.35
N THR A 387 -13.37 -13.91 12.57
CA THR A 387 -14.01 -15.14 12.09
C THR A 387 -14.57 -15.01 10.67
N MET A 388 -14.47 -13.83 10.05
CA MET A 388 -14.97 -13.56 8.70
C MET A 388 -13.96 -14.03 7.64
N ASP A 389 -14.46 -14.36 6.45
CA ASP A 389 -13.60 -14.71 5.30
C ASP A 389 -12.76 -13.50 4.88
N SER A 390 -11.47 -13.72 4.62
CA SER A 390 -10.52 -12.65 4.29
C SER A 390 -9.39 -13.15 3.42
N VAL A 391 -8.83 -12.26 2.60
CA VAL A 391 -7.71 -12.59 1.71
C VAL A 391 -6.45 -12.95 2.51
N PHE A 392 -6.32 -12.53 3.76
CA PHE A 392 -5.21 -12.90 4.64
C PHE A 392 -5.66 -13.85 5.77
N SER A 393 -6.60 -14.75 5.49
CA SER A 393 -7.18 -15.68 6.48
C SER A 393 -6.13 -16.43 7.30
N LYS A 394 -5.02 -16.88 6.70
CA LYS A 394 -3.92 -17.54 7.43
C LYS A 394 -3.29 -16.63 8.49
N GLU A 395 -2.97 -15.38 8.15
CA GLU A 395 -2.42 -14.42 9.13
C GLU A 395 -3.45 -14.05 10.21
N VAL A 396 -4.72 -13.90 9.82
CA VAL A 396 -5.82 -13.56 10.75
C VAL A 396 -6.02 -14.69 11.76
N LEU A 397 -6.09 -15.95 11.32
CA LEU A 397 -6.24 -17.11 12.20
C LEU A 397 -5.02 -17.30 13.11
N ARG A 398 -3.81 -17.15 12.55
CA ARG A 398 -2.54 -17.29 13.28
C ARG A 398 -2.39 -16.27 14.41
N THR A 399 -2.77 -15.02 14.16
CA THR A 399 -2.52 -13.93 15.12
C THR A 399 -3.74 -13.55 15.95
N ASN A 400 -4.95 -13.79 15.44
CA ASN A 400 -6.21 -13.30 15.98
C ASN A 400 -6.13 -11.85 16.49
N ARG A 401 -5.36 -11.01 15.77
CA ARG A 401 -4.99 -9.67 16.20
C ARG A 401 -6.22 -8.78 16.27
N ILE A 402 -6.32 -8.01 17.35
CA ILE A 402 -7.31 -6.94 17.53
C ILE A 402 -6.61 -5.72 18.15
N GLY A 403 -7.15 -4.53 17.91
CA GLY A 403 -6.71 -3.31 18.60
C GLY A 403 -7.91 -2.57 19.19
N VAL A 404 -8.08 -2.67 20.49
CA VAL A 404 -9.06 -1.87 21.22
C VAL A 404 -8.39 -0.58 21.63
N SER A 405 -8.79 0.51 20.96
CA SER A 405 -8.23 1.83 21.16
C SER A 405 -9.06 2.63 22.16
N ILE A 406 -8.42 3.63 22.77
CA ILE A 406 -9.05 4.60 23.65
C ILE A 406 -8.99 5.98 23.00
N THR A 407 -10.16 6.59 22.79
CA THR A 407 -10.30 7.96 22.31
C THR A 407 -10.82 8.84 23.46
N GLY A 408 -10.36 10.10 23.52
CA GLY A 408 -10.73 11.02 24.61
C GLY A 408 -10.00 10.73 25.92
N ILE A 409 -8.73 10.31 25.85
CA ILE A 409 -7.94 9.92 27.01
C ILE A 409 -7.76 11.08 28.01
N HIS A 410 -7.67 12.32 27.54
CA HIS A 410 -7.51 13.49 28.41
C HIS A 410 -8.79 13.79 29.17
N GLU A 411 -9.93 13.76 28.48
CA GLU A 411 -11.25 13.99 29.05
C GLU A 411 -11.60 12.89 30.06
N PHE A 412 -11.28 11.63 29.74
CA PHE A 412 -11.40 10.50 30.66
C PHE A 412 -10.51 10.67 31.89
N ALA A 413 -9.23 10.98 31.70
CA ALA A 413 -8.26 11.16 32.79
C ALA A 413 -8.68 12.30 33.75
N TRP A 414 -9.18 13.41 33.19
CA TRP A 414 -9.70 14.52 33.96
C TRP A 414 -10.96 14.13 34.73
N LYS A 415 -11.98 13.57 34.06
CA LYS A 415 -13.27 13.21 34.68
C LYS A 415 -13.10 12.28 35.88
N PHE A 416 -12.33 11.20 35.72
CA PHE A 416 -12.26 10.12 36.71
C PHE A 416 -11.11 10.25 37.72
N PHE A 417 -10.03 10.96 37.36
CA PHE A 417 -8.82 11.02 38.18
C PHE A 417 -8.33 12.44 38.48
N GLN A 418 -8.99 13.47 37.94
CA GLN A 418 -8.57 14.87 38.05
C GLN A 418 -7.11 15.09 37.58
N HIS A 419 -6.68 14.28 36.61
CA HIS A 419 -5.37 14.39 35.98
C HIS A 419 -5.42 15.42 34.84
N THR A 420 -4.52 16.40 34.88
CA THR A 420 -4.35 17.43 33.85
C THR A 420 -2.87 17.67 33.58
N PHE A 421 -2.55 18.33 32.47
CA PHE A 421 -1.19 18.80 32.18
C PHE A 421 -0.75 19.80 33.26
N LYS A 422 0.51 19.67 33.70
CA LYS A 422 1.12 20.60 34.66
C LYS A 422 1.71 21.81 33.97
#